data_AF-A0A256ZUR9-F1
#
_entry.id   AF-A0A256ZUR9-F1
#
_cell.length_a   1.000
_cell.length_b   1.000
_cell.length_c   1.000
_cell.angle_alpha   90.00
_cell.angle_beta   90.00
_cell.angle_gamma   90.00
#
_symmetry.space_group_name_H-M   'P 1'
#
loop_
_entity.id
_entity.type
_entity.pdbx_description
1 polymer ?
#
loop_
_entity_poly.entity_id
_entity_poly.type
_entity_poly.pdbx_seq_one_letter_code
_entity_poly.pdbx_strand_id
1 'polypeptide(L)'
;MARKHENLEYKVLQIIKESGSKGILQSQLWKKINATSREGSRISLKLEKAGLVERIRELHDGKWTYKLIAKKRLLTIDSIMDIPCVFCVDQNKCGVGSQFSPTTCKKLSEWLEKISYNHQGET
;
A
#
# COMPACT_ATOMS: atom_id res chain seq x y z
N MET A 1 11.92 16.23 -9.93
CA MET A 1 12.63 14.94 -10.15
C MET A 1 12.23 13.94 -9.07
N ALA A 2 11.26 13.06 -9.34
CA ALA A 2 10.84 12.04 -8.39
C ALA A 2 10.29 10.82 -9.13
N ARG A 3 11.12 9.86 -9.58
CA ARG A 3 10.60 8.63 -10.25
C ARG A 3 11.42 7.32 -10.12
N LYS A 4 12.60 7.29 -9.48
CA LYS A 4 13.40 6.04 -9.41
C LYS A 4 13.28 5.28 -8.07
N HIS A 5 13.31 5.98 -6.94
CA HIS A 5 13.24 5.35 -5.61
C HIS A 5 11.85 4.83 -5.24
N GLU A 6 10.80 5.52 -5.65
CA GLU A 6 9.41 5.14 -5.40
C GLU A 6 9.05 3.79 -6.05
N ASN A 7 9.65 3.51 -7.21
CA ASN A 7 9.49 2.24 -7.92
C ASN A 7 10.10 1.05 -7.14
N LEU A 8 11.25 1.26 -6.49
CA LEU A 8 11.93 0.19 -5.74
C LEU A 8 11.18 -0.15 -4.45
N GLU A 9 10.70 0.86 -3.70
CA GLU A 9 9.92 0.64 -2.48
C GLU A 9 8.61 -0.09 -2.79
N TYR A 10 7.93 0.31 -3.88
CA TYR A 10 6.74 -0.37 -4.37
C TYR A 10 7.02 -1.83 -4.74
N LYS A 11 8.09 -2.07 -5.51
CA LYS A 11 8.50 -3.43 -5.91
C LYS A 11 8.83 -4.30 -4.69
N VAL A 12 9.52 -3.76 -3.70
CA VAL A 12 9.82 -4.44 -2.44
C VAL A 12 8.55 -4.82 -1.70
N LEU A 13 7.63 -3.86 -1.54
CA LEU A 13 6.35 -4.11 -0.89
C LEU A 13 5.54 -5.18 -1.62
N GLN A 14 5.55 -5.16 -2.95
CA GLN A 14 4.87 -6.17 -3.76
C GLN A 14 5.43 -7.58 -3.53
N ILE A 15 6.76 -7.74 -3.52
CA ILE A 15 7.40 -9.04 -3.23
C ILE A 15 7.02 -9.53 -1.82
N ILE A 16 6.97 -8.64 -0.83
CA ILE A 16 6.58 -9.00 0.53
C ILE A 16 5.09 -9.42 0.57
N LYS A 17 4.21 -8.73 -0.16
CA LYS A 17 2.78 -9.11 -0.28
C LYS A 17 2.59 -10.48 -0.94
N GLU A 18 3.31 -10.74 -2.03
CA GLU A 18 3.28 -12.02 -2.75
C GLU A 18 3.79 -13.18 -1.90
N SER A 19 4.64 -12.90 -0.91
CA SER A 19 5.13 -13.90 0.05
C SER A 19 4.08 -14.32 1.09
N GLY A 20 2.94 -13.63 1.14
CA GLY A 20 1.80 -13.97 1.98
C GLY A 20 2.12 -13.98 3.48
N SER A 21 1.40 -14.81 4.23
CA SER A 21 1.58 -14.98 5.68
C SER A 21 2.92 -15.63 6.06
N LYS A 22 3.54 -16.37 5.13
CA LYS A 22 4.88 -16.95 5.35
C LYS A 22 5.97 -15.89 5.43
N GLY A 23 5.75 -14.74 4.79
CA GLY A 23 6.71 -13.65 4.71
C GLY A 23 7.97 -14.02 3.93
N ILE A 24 8.95 -13.11 3.97
CA ILE A 24 10.25 -13.29 3.32
C ILE A 24 11.37 -12.81 4.24
N LEU A 25 12.49 -13.56 4.28
CA LEU A 25 13.65 -13.15 5.06
C LEU A 25 14.33 -11.94 4.41
N GLN A 26 14.82 -10.99 5.22
CA GLN A 26 15.55 -9.81 4.75
C GLN A 26 16.70 -10.20 3.82
N SER A 27 17.51 -11.19 4.21
CA SER A 27 18.65 -11.68 3.41
C SER A 27 18.24 -12.21 2.03
N GLN A 28 17.08 -12.87 1.93
CA GLN A 28 16.54 -13.38 0.66
C GLN A 28 15.95 -12.26 -0.19
N LEU A 29 15.25 -11.32 0.45
CA LEU A 29 14.65 -10.16 -0.22
C LEU A 29 15.73 -9.31 -0.89
N TRP A 30 16.85 -9.04 -0.22
CA TRP A 30 17.97 -8.26 -0.76
C TRP A 30 18.61 -8.92 -1.97
N LYS A 31 18.78 -10.25 -1.94
CA LYS A 31 19.24 -11.02 -3.11
C LYS A 31 18.26 -10.90 -4.29
N LYS A 32 16.94 -11.00 -4.03
CA LYS A 32 15.91 -10.91 -5.08
C LYS A 32 15.87 -9.56 -5.80
N ILE A 33 16.12 -8.46 -5.08
CA ILE A 33 16.07 -7.11 -5.65
C ILE A 33 17.45 -6.57 -6.05
N ASN A 34 18.49 -7.40 -5.92
CA ASN A 34 19.89 -7.03 -6.16
C ASN A 34 20.32 -5.77 -5.38
N ALA A 35 19.90 -5.65 -4.11
CA ALA A 35 20.23 -4.53 -3.24
C ALA A 35 21.27 -4.91 -2.17
N THR A 36 22.01 -3.92 -1.70
CA THR A 36 22.91 -4.09 -0.55
C THR A 36 22.11 -4.19 0.76
N SER A 37 22.70 -4.80 1.79
CA SER A 37 22.08 -4.87 3.12
C SER A 37 21.73 -3.49 3.70
N ARG A 38 22.53 -2.46 3.40
CA ARG A 38 22.30 -1.08 3.86
C ARG A 38 21.10 -0.45 3.18
N GLU A 39 21.01 -0.59 1.85
CA GLU A 39 19.90 -0.08 1.06
C GLU A 39 18.59 -0.79 1.40
N GLY A 40 18.62 -2.11 1.44
CA GLY A 40 17.47 -2.93 1.80
C GLY A 40 16.96 -2.61 3.19
N SER A 41 17.85 -2.56 4.19
CA SER A 41 17.46 -2.24 5.57
C SER A 41 16.76 -0.88 5.66
N ARG A 42 17.26 0.14 4.93
CA ARG A 42 16.63 1.46 4.87
C ARG A 42 15.21 1.39 4.30
N ILE A 43 14.99 0.62 3.24
CA ILE A 43 13.66 0.44 2.64
C ILE A 43 12.72 -0.29 3.62
N SER A 44 13.19 -1.37 4.27
CA SER A 44 12.37 -2.11 5.23
C SER A 44 11.94 -1.25 6.42
N LEU A 45 12.84 -0.41 6.94
CA LEU A 45 12.54 0.49 8.04
C LEU A 45 11.50 1.54 7.62
N LYS A 46 11.58 2.04 6.37
CA LYS A 46 10.61 3.00 5.84
C LYS A 46 9.22 2.37 5.69
N LEU A 47 9.14 1.15 5.15
CA LEU A 47 7.88 0.41 5.01
C LEU A 47 7.27 0.03 6.36
N GLU A 48 8.10 -0.28 7.35
CA GLU A 48 7.70 -0.54 8.73
C GLU A 48 7.13 0.72 9.40
N LYS A 49 7.83 1.87 9.29
CA LYS A 49 7.34 3.17 9.79
C LYS A 49 6.03 3.60 9.12
N ALA A 50 5.85 3.28 7.84
CA ALA A 50 4.61 3.53 7.12
C ALA A 50 3.47 2.56 7.50
N GLY A 51 3.72 1.57 8.37
CA GLY A 51 2.71 0.60 8.80
C GLY A 51 2.33 -0.42 7.72
N LEU A 52 3.12 -0.55 6.65
CA LEU A 52 2.83 -1.43 5.50
C LEU A 52 3.40 -2.84 5.69
N VAL A 53 4.45 -2.97 6.51
CA VAL A 53 5.18 -4.21 6.74
C VAL A 53 5.47 -4.36 8.23
N GLU A 54 5.47 -5.59 8.71
CA GLU A 54 5.93 -5.98 10.03
C GLU A 54 7.23 -6.77 9.92
N ARG A 55 8.17 -6.52 10.84
CA ARG A 55 9.46 -7.21 10.91
C ARG A 55 9.52 -8.09 12.15
N ILE A 56 9.53 -9.39 11.94
CA ILE A 56 9.59 -10.38 13.02
C ILE A 56 11.01 -10.91 13.09
N ARG A 57 11.63 -10.83 14.27
CA ARG A 57 12.97 -11.38 14.49
C ARG A 57 12.91 -12.91 14.53
N GLU A 58 13.75 -13.57 13.75
CA GLU A 58 13.79 -15.02 13.61
C GLU A 58 15.24 -15.53 13.53
N LEU A 59 15.49 -16.71 14.08
CA LEU A 59 16.77 -17.39 13.96
C LEU A 59 16.77 -18.24 12.68
N HIS A 60 17.66 -17.94 11.74
CA HIS A 60 17.82 -18.70 10.50
C HIS A 60 19.29 -19.10 10.35
N ASP A 61 19.56 -20.40 10.23
CA ASP A 61 20.91 -20.98 10.14
C ASP A 61 21.89 -20.45 11.21
N GLY A 62 21.42 -20.37 12.46
CA GLY A 62 22.23 -19.89 13.59
C GLY A 62 22.53 -18.39 13.59
N LYS A 63 21.96 -17.61 12.67
CA LYS A 63 22.08 -16.15 12.61
C LYS A 63 20.72 -15.50 12.80
N TRP A 64 20.68 -14.46 13.63
CA TRP A 64 19.49 -13.64 13.78
C TRP A 64 19.25 -12.82 12.52
N THR A 65 18.03 -12.89 11.99
CA THR A 65 17.57 -12.07 10.89
C THR A 65 16.12 -11.62 11.12
N TYR A 66 15.58 -10.82 10.21
CA TYR A 66 14.18 -10.44 10.24
C TYR A 66 13.43 -11.06 9.07
N LYS A 67 12.27 -11.63 9.37
CA LYS A 67 11.22 -11.97 8.41
C LYS A 67 10.31 -10.77 8.24
N LEU A 68 10.09 -10.34 7.00
CA LEU A 68 9.14 -9.29 6.66
C LEU A 68 7.82 -9.92 6.25
N ILE A 69 6.73 -9.42 6.83
CA ILE A 69 5.36 -9.81 6.48
C ILE A 69 4.59 -8.55 6.14
N ALA A 70 3.83 -8.55 5.04
CA ALA A 70 2.98 -7.42 4.70
C ALA A 70 1.85 -7.32 5.73
N LYS A 71 1.64 -6.13 6.30
CA LYS A 71 0.46 -5.89 7.12
C LYS A 71 -0.77 -5.91 6.22
N LYS A 72 -1.67 -6.87 6.43
CA LYS A 72 -2.98 -6.84 5.80
C LYS A 72 -3.79 -5.74 6.48
N ARG A 73 -4.11 -4.68 5.74
CA ARG A 73 -5.19 -3.79 6.15
C ARG A 73 -6.49 -4.58 5.94
N LEU A 74 -7.16 -4.93 7.03
CA LEU A 74 -8.51 -5.47 6.93
C LEU A 74 -9.38 -4.32 6.40
N LEU A 75 -9.83 -4.45 5.16
CA LEU A 75 -10.89 -3.60 4.62
C LEU A 75 -12.18 -4.18 5.16
N THR A 76 -12.85 -3.45 6.04
CA THR A 76 -14.20 -3.79 6.48
C THR A 76 -15.20 -3.23 5.46
N ILE A 77 -16.42 -3.75 5.43
CA ILE A 77 -17.49 -3.16 4.61
C ILE A 77 -17.67 -1.69 4.99
N ASP A 78 -17.64 -1.37 6.28
CA ASP A 78 -17.73 0.01 6.80
C ASP A 78 -16.69 0.95 6.19
N SER A 79 -15.48 0.46 5.87
CA SER A 79 -14.39 1.26 5.30
C SER A 79 -14.63 1.74 3.86
N ILE A 80 -15.68 1.24 3.20
CA ILE A 80 -16.07 1.62 1.85
C ILE A 80 -17.52 2.13 1.75
N MET A 81 -18.29 2.11 2.85
CA MET A 81 -19.72 2.46 2.86
C MET A 81 -19.97 3.93 2.51
N ASP A 82 -19.05 4.82 2.86
CA ASP A 82 -19.15 6.25 2.65
C ASP A 82 -18.80 6.66 1.21
N ILE A 83 -18.22 5.75 0.41
CA ILE A 83 -17.85 6.00 -0.97
C ILE A 83 -19.12 6.02 -1.84
N PRO A 84 -19.49 7.16 -2.45
CA PRO A 84 -20.77 7.30 -3.16
C PRO A 84 -20.88 6.37 -4.38
N CYS A 85 -19.76 5.89 -4.90
CA CYS A 85 -19.72 4.99 -6.05
C CYS A 85 -20.07 3.54 -5.71
N VAL A 86 -19.91 3.09 -4.46
CA VAL A 86 -20.07 1.66 -4.09
C VAL A 86 -21.50 1.17 -4.27
N PHE A 87 -22.49 2.04 -4.07
CA PHE A 87 -23.92 1.74 -4.27
C PHE A 87 -24.55 2.59 -5.38
N CYS A 88 -23.74 3.08 -6.32
CA CYS A 88 -24.24 3.93 -7.40
C CYS A 88 -24.99 3.10 -8.44
N VAL A 89 -26.26 3.44 -8.68
CA VAL A 89 -27.11 2.76 -9.68
C VAL A 89 -26.60 2.89 -11.11
N ASP A 90 -25.90 3.99 -11.41
CA ASP A 90 -25.35 4.28 -12.74
C ASP A 90 -23.90 3.79 -12.90
N GLN A 91 -23.37 3.03 -11.94
CA GLN A 91 -21.96 2.61 -11.94
C GLN A 91 -21.58 1.85 -13.22
N ASN A 92 -22.48 1.03 -13.76
CA ASN A 92 -22.29 0.28 -15.00
C ASN A 92 -22.22 1.15 -16.27
N LYS A 93 -22.72 2.38 -16.21
CA LYS A 93 -22.66 3.37 -17.28
C LYS A 93 -21.61 4.44 -17.02
N CYS A 94 -20.93 4.37 -15.86
CA CYS A 94 -20.00 5.39 -15.42
C CYS A 94 -18.64 5.21 -16.11
N GLY A 95 -18.28 6.13 -17.00
CA GLY A 95 -17.06 6.04 -17.80
C GLY A 95 -16.52 7.40 -18.23
N VAL A 96 -15.19 7.50 -18.38
CA VAL A 96 -14.54 8.74 -18.81
C VAL A 96 -15.06 9.17 -20.17
N GLY A 97 -15.60 10.39 -20.27
CA GLY A 97 -16.16 10.94 -21.51
C GLY A 97 -17.56 10.44 -21.86
N SER A 98 -18.19 9.62 -21.01
CA SER A 98 -19.59 9.22 -21.16
C SER A 98 -20.53 10.26 -20.54
N GLN A 99 -21.85 10.09 -20.77
CA GLN A 99 -22.88 10.91 -20.13
C GLN A 99 -22.79 10.86 -18.59
N PHE A 100 -22.43 9.71 -18.03
CA PHE A 100 -22.17 9.52 -16.62
C PHE A 100 -20.65 9.47 -16.42
N SER A 101 -19.97 10.62 -16.43
CA SER A 101 -18.52 10.66 -16.27
C SER A 101 -18.11 10.87 -14.80
N PRO A 102 -17.10 10.14 -14.29
CA PRO A 102 -16.55 10.43 -12.97
C PRO A 102 -15.96 11.84 -12.88
N THR A 103 -15.48 12.40 -13.99
CA THR A 103 -14.89 13.75 -14.03
C THR A 103 -15.90 14.89 -13.82
N THR A 104 -17.19 14.62 -14.03
CA THR A 104 -18.28 15.60 -13.88
C THR A 104 -19.29 15.18 -12.81
N CYS A 105 -19.00 14.14 -12.04
CA CYS A 105 -19.90 13.57 -11.07
C CYS A 105 -19.91 14.38 -9.77
N LYS A 106 -21.00 15.13 -9.53
CA LYS A 106 -21.16 15.97 -8.34
C LYS A 106 -21.00 15.20 -7.01
N LYS A 107 -21.64 14.02 -6.89
CA LYS A 107 -21.57 13.19 -5.67
C LYS A 107 -20.12 12.79 -5.35
N LEU A 108 -19.34 12.47 -6.38
CA LEU A 108 -17.94 12.12 -6.23
C LEU A 108 -17.10 13.35 -5.84
N SER A 109 -17.35 14.50 -6.46
CA SER A 109 -16.67 15.76 -6.12
C SER A 109 -16.88 16.16 -4.66
N GLU A 110 -18.13 16.17 -4.18
CA GLU A 110 -18.46 16.52 -2.80
C GLU A 110 -17.81 15.56 -1.79
N TRP A 111 -17.78 14.27 -2.11
CA TRP A 111 -17.11 13.27 -1.27
C TRP A 111 -15.58 13.47 -1.23
N LEU A 112 -14.95 13.77 -2.38
CA LEU A 112 -13.52 14.08 -2.45
C LEU A 112 -13.16 15.34 -1.65
N GLU A 113 -13.98 16.39 -1.74
CA GLU A 113 -13.82 17.61 -0.95
C GLU A 113 -13.85 17.30 0.55
N LYS A 114 -14.88 16.55 1.00
CA LYS A 114 -15.01 16.13 2.40
C LYS A 114 -13.75 15.38 2.92
N ILE A 115 -13.20 14.48 2.12
CA ILE A 115 -12.00 13.72 2.49
C ILE A 115 -10.75 14.62 2.52
N SER A 116 -10.63 15.55 1.58
CA SER A 116 -9.54 16.51 1.56
C SER A 116 -9.47 17.35 2.83
N TYR A 117 -10.62 17.78 3.36
CA TYR A 117 -10.67 18.55 4.62
C TYR A 117 -10.31 17.70 5.84
N ASN A 118 -10.76 16.45 5.90
CA ASN A 118 -10.48 15.56 7.04
C ASN A 118 -8.98 15.24 7.18
N HIS A 119 -8.22 15.18 6.07
CA HIS A 119 -6.78 14.94 6.10
C HIS A 119 -5.93 16.14 6.54
N GLN A 120 -6.49 17.34 6.69
CA GLN A 120 -5.77 18.51 7.21
C GLN A 120 -5.79 18.60 8.76
N GLY A 121 -6.51 17.71 9.44
CA GLY A 121 -6.62 17.68 10.91
C GLY A 121 -5.74 16.65 11.64
N GLU A 122 -4.90 15.90 10.91
CA GLU A 122 -4.04 14.82 11.47
C GLU A 122 -2.53 15.13 11.34
N THR A 123 -2.13 16.41 11.43
CA THR A 123 -0.71 16.81 11.61
C THR A 123 -0.38 17.09 13.07
#